data_AF-A0AAV5ZUJ6-F1
#
_entry.id   AF-A0AAV5ZUJ6-F1
#
_cell.length_a   1.000
_cell.length_b   1.000
_cell.length_c   1.000
_cell.angle_alpha   90.00
_cell.angle_beta   90.00
_cell.angle_gamma   90.00
#
_symmetry.space_group_name_H-M   'P 1'
#
loop_
_entity.id
_entity.type
_entity.pdbx_description
1 polymer ?
#
loop_
_entity_poly.entity_id
_entity_poly.type
_entity_poly.pdbx_seq_one_letter_code
_entity_poly.pdbx_strand_id
1 'polypeptide(L)'
;MAVAAGLMVIAAGPMWARGEQPVVLAGIGAGSSPTARLQHVFAGRPVSVPMVVYGASGTRADFKARLFQLPQGLAAPVGDVNVASEVDFSTSPRRELAFDVAIPPVERESRFEVVVFTRTHPSGDWRRVGGLSLRAYPNDLLKPLKRWAEQRPLRVQDPSGKLERFLTAQGISFLDSNARSLEKSDGPVITLVVDRSDNLAAARIRARRGETVVVFRERGGAFPRIDRTRWPGGSLVIVDLELLDRLAADPQAQKLFLEIVTREEDLSHERQDPD
;
A
#
# COMPACT_ATOMS: atom_id res chain seq x y z
N MET A 1 53.33 -22.14 -5.02
CA MET A 1 52.71 -21.21 -5.98
C MET A 1 51.51 -20.58 -5.31
N ALA A 2 51.63 -19.31 -4.92
CA ALA A 2 50.55 -18.53 -4.34
C ALA A 2 50.08 -17.54 -5.41
N VAL A 3 48.79 -17.58 -5.74
CA VAL A 3 48.17 -16.61 -6.67
C VAL A 3 47.44 -15.58 -5.80
N ALA A 4 47.94 -14.34 -5.86
CA ALA A 4 47.33 -13.18 -5.24
C ALA A 4 46.05 -12.81 -5.99
N ALA A 5 44.91 -12.82 -5.30
CA ALA A 5 43.67 -12.21 -5.78
C ALA A 5 43.56 -10.81 -5.15
N GLY A 6 43.79 -9.78 -5.97
CA GLY A 6 43.55 -8.39 -5.60
C GLY A 6 42.06 -8.16 -5.38
N LEU A 7 41.70 -7.73 -4.17
CA LEU A 7 40.37 -7.26 -3.84
C LEU A 7 40.26 -5.79 -4.28
N MET A 8 39.54 -5.55 -5.38
CA MET A 8 39.19 -4.20 -5.83
C MET A 8 37.96 -3.74 -5.04
N VAL A 9 38.17 -2.89 -4.04
CA VAL A 9 37.08 -2.18 -3.36
C VAL A 9 36.58 -1.07 -4.28
N ILE A 10 35.46 -1.30 -4.97
CA ILE A 10 34.76 -0.23 -5.68
C ILE A 10 33.92 0.54 -4.66
N ALA A 11 34.55 1.50 -4.00
CA ALA A 11 33.85 2.56 -3.29
C ALA A 11 33.24 3.52 -4.34
N ALA A 12 32.01 3.25 -4.78
CA ALA A 12 31.25 4.20 -5.59
C ALA A 12 30.66 5.28 -4.67
N GLY A 13 31.51 6.23 -4.24
CA GLY A 13 31.03 7.50 -3.69
C GLY A 13 30.34 8.33 -4.79
N PRO A 14 29.34 9.16 -4.47
CA PRO A 14 28.71 10.03 -5.46
C PRO A 14 29.77 10.99 -6.02
N MET A 15 29.92 10.91 -7.34
CA MET A 15 30.90 11.61 -8.15
C MET A 15 30.54 13.10 -8.17
N TRP A 16 31.27 13.91 -7.42
CA TRP A 16 31.19 15.37 -7.50
C TRP A 16 31.77 15.80 -8.85
N ALA A 17 30.92 16.20 -9.78
CA ALA A 17 31.33 16.83 -11.02
C ALA A 17 30.47 18.08 -11.29
N ARG A 18 31.13 19.23 -11.10
CA ARG A 18 30.76 20.60 -11.53
C ARG A 18 29.56 21.23 -10.82
N GLY A 19 29.84 22.37 -10.20
CA GLY A 19 28.94 23.12 -9.34
C GLY A 19 27.65 23.53 -10.05
N GLU A 20 26.55 23.38 -9.32
CA GLU A 20 25.35 24.23 -9.44
C GLU A 20 24.31 23.96 -8.35
N GLN A 21 24.44 22.89 -7.55
CA GLN A 21 23.52 22.60 -6.45
C GLN A 21 24.24 22.34 -5.12
N PRO A 22 24.23 23.29 -4.17
CA PRO A 22 24.87 23.14 -2.85
C PRO A 22 24.14 22.14 -1.92
N VAL A 23 22.94 21.71 -2.30
CA VAL A 23 22.11 20.74 -1.57
C VAL A 23 21.43 19.80 -2.55
N VAL A 24 21.44 18.50 -2.25
CA VAL A 24 20.83 17.44 -3.06
C VAL A 24 19.95 16.55 -2.20
N LEU A 25 18.77 16.18 -2.73
CA LEU A 25 17.92 15.17 -2.13
C LEU A 25 18.48 13.77 -2.46
N ALA A 26 18.87 13.01 -1.45
CA ALA A 26 19.37 11.64 -1.64
C ALA A 26 18.30 10.56 -1.46
N GLY A 27 17.19 10.89 -0.81
CA GLY A 27 16.06 9.97 -0.69
C GLY A 27 14.84 10.63 -0.07
N ILE A 28 13.66 10.18 -0.48
CA ILE A 28 12.37 10.62 0.05
C ILE A 28 11.38 9.45 0.08
N GLY A 29 10.61 9.33 1.16
CA GLY A 29 9.68 8.22 1.38
C GLY A 29 10.32 6.98 2.03
N ALA A 30 9.51 5.94 2.26
CA ALA A 30 9.89 4.76 3.04
C ALA A 30 11.17 4.07 2.51
N GLY A 31 12.22 4.04 3.35
CA GLY A 31 13.51 3.41 3.07
C GLY A 31 14.55 4.29 2.35
N SER A 32 14.28 5.59 2.16
CA SER A 32 15.22 6.64 1.68
C SER A 32 16.27 6.17 0.66
N SER A 33 15.76 5.65 -0.46
CA SER A 33 16.50 5.32 -1.68
C SER A 33 16.38 6.49 -2.68
N PRO A 34 17.37 6.73 -3.57
CA PRO A 34 17.37 7.85 -4.51
C PRO A 34 16.34 7.75 -5.65
N THR A 35 15.65 6.62 -5.81
CA THR A 35 14.56 6.48 -6.78
C THR A 35 13.22 6.83 -6.15
N ALA A 36 12.42 7.67 -6.84
CA ALA A 36 11.05 8.01 -6.45
C ALA A 36 10.21 6.73 -6.33
N ARG A 37 9.99 6.26 -5.11
CA ARG A 37 9.14 5.10 -4.84
C ARG A 37 7.68 5.55 -4.81
N LEU A 38 6.82 4.84 -5.51
CA LEU A 38 5.38 5.01 -5.34
C LEU A 38 5.01 4.58 -3.92
N GLN A 39 4.49 5.50 -3.11
CA GLN A 39 4.00 5.19 -1.77
C GLN A 39 2.47 5.15 -1.75
N HIS A 40 1.92 4.10 -1.16
CA HIS A 40 0.48 3.89 -1.02
C HIS A 40 0.03 4.42 0.34
N VAL A 41 -0.99 5.28 0.37
CA VAL A 41 -1.45 5.97 1.57
C VAL A 41 -2.97 6.04 1.64
N PHE A 42 -3.54 6.10 2.84
CA PHE A 42 -4.95 6.48 2.99
C PHE A 42 -5.06 8.01 3.00
N ALA A 43 -6.05 8.51 2.28
CA ALA A 43 -6.40 9.90 2.21
C ALA A 43 -7.10 10.39 3.48
N GLY A 44 -7.17 11.71 3.68
CA GLY A 44 -7.86 12.32 4.82
C GLY A 44 -7.09 12.24 6.13
N ARG A 45 -5.82 11.82 6.11
CA ARG A 45 -4.92 11.79 7.27
C ARG A 45 -3.51 12.27 6.91
N PRO A 46 -2.76 12.86 7.86
CA PRO A 46 -1.36 13.20 7.65
C PRO A 46 -0.51 11.97 7.34
N VAL A 47 0.48 12.13 6.48
CA VAL A 47 1.48 11.11 6.14
C VAL A 47 2.86 11.68 6.45
N SER A 48 3.58 11.03 7.37
CA SER A 48 4.98 11.36 7.64
C SER A 48 5.87 10.87 6.50
N VAL A 49 6.58 11.81 5.88
CA VAL A 49 7.51 11.58 4.77
C VAL A 49 8.93 11.74 5.27
N PRO A 50 9.71 10.65 5.43
CA PRO A 50 11.13 10.75 5.74
C PRO A 50 11.89 11.26 4.51
N MET A 51 12.94 12.04 4.76
CA MET A 51 13.74 12.73 3.76
C MET A 51 15.21 12.71 4.17
N VAL A 52 16.10 12.38 3.23
CA VAL A 52 17.54 12.42 3.44
C VAL A 52 18.13 13.41 2.45
N VAL A 53 18.85 14.39 2.97
CA VAL A 53 19.48 15.45 2.18
C VAL A 53 20.97 15.50 2.45
N TYR A 54 21.71 15.85 1.40
CA TYR A 54 23.13 16.15 1.50
C TYR A 54 23.38 17.61 1.17
N GLY A 55 24.30 18.24 1.88
CA GLY A 55 24.71 19.62 1.64
C GLY A 55 26.23 19.77 1.73
N ALA A 56 26.75 20.80 1.06
CA ALA A 56 28.16 21.17 1.20
C ALA A 56 28.43 21.73 2.61
N SER A 57 29.62 21.45 3.15
CA SER A 57 30.00 21.94 4.48
C SER A 57 29.92 23.47 4.57
N GLY A 58 29.41 23.97 5.69
CA GLY A 58 29.20 25.41 5.92
C GLY A 58 27.98 26.00 5.20
N THR A 59 27.18 25.19 4.50
CA THR A 59 25.93 25.63 3.87
C THR A 59 24.79 25.58 4.88
N ARG A 60 23.88 26.57 4.81
CA ARG A 60 22.57 26.52 5.45
C ARG A 60 21.46 26.53 4.41
N ALA A 61 20.41 25.74 4.64
CA ALA A 61 19.32 25.62 3.69
C ALA A 61 17.94 25.54 4.36
N ASP A 62 16.94 26.07 3.66
CA ASP A 62 15.53 25.88 3.98
C ASP A 62 14.93 24.85 3.01
N PHE A 63 13.91 24.14 3.46
CA PHE A 63 13.18 23.14 2.69
C PHE A 63 11.68 23.38 2.81
N LYS A 64 10.98 23.31 1.69
CA LYS A 64 9.52 23.26 1.63
C LYS A 64 9.09 22.20 0.64
N ALA A 65 7.87 21.72 0.78
CA ALA A 65 7.26 20.82 -0.16
C ALA A 65 5.93 21.40 -0.66
N ARG A 66 5.51 20.96 -1.84
CA ARG A 66 4.19 21.27 -2.40
C ARG A 66 3.53 19.98 -2.81
N LEU A 67 2.29 19.79 -2.37
CA LEU A 67 1.45 18.68 -2.77
C LEU A 67 0.69 19.07 -4.04
N PHE A 68 0.74 18.19 -5.03
CA PHE A 68 -0.04 18.27 -6.26
C PHE A 68 -0.95 17.06 -6.36
N GLN A 69 -2.19 17.26 -6.78
CA GLN A 69 -3.05 16.20 -7.27
C GLN A 69 -2.82 16.06 -8.77
N LEU A 70 -2.81 14.83 -9.28
CA LEU A 70 -2.59 14.53 -10.69
C LEU A 70 -3.88 13.96 -11.32
N PRO A 71 -4.96 14.77 -11.50
CA PRO A 71 -6.07 14.40 -12.38
C PRO A 71 -5.57 14.25 -13.82
N GLN A 72 -6.29 13.47 -14.64
CA GLN A 72 -5.91 13.04 -15.99
C GLN A 72 -5.28 14.16 -16.87
N GLY A 73 -3.96 14.31 -16.80
CA GLY A 73 -3.17 15.20 -17.66
C GLY A 73 -2.78 16.58 -17.10
N LEU A 74 -3.27 17.00 -15.93
CA LEU A 74 -2.94 18.33 -15.36
C LEU A 74 -2.57 18.21 -13.87
N ALA A 75 -1.47 18.81 -13.44
CA ALA A 75 -1.09 18.88 -12.03
C ALA A 75 -1.78 20.07 -11.34
N ALA A 76 -2.66 19.79 -10.38
CA ALA A 76 -3.36 20.80 -9.59
C ALA A 76 -2.69 20.96 -8.22
N PRO A 77 -2.22 22.16 -7.83
CA PRO A 77 -1.65 22.37 -6.51
C PRO A 77 -2.73 22.22 -5.43
N VAL A 78 -2.42 21.45 -4.39
CA VAL A 78 -3.31 21.23 -3.24
C VAL A 78 -2.90 22.10 -2.06
N GLY A 79 -1.59 22.21 -1.80
CA GLY A 79 -1.08 22.99 -0.68
C GLY A 79 0.44 22.96 -0.56
N ASP A 80 0.95 23.90 0.22
CA ASP A 80 2.36 23.99 0.59
C ASP A 80 2.59 23.43 2.00
N VAL A 81 3.77 22.84 2.21
CA VAL A 81 4.20 22.22 3.46
C VAL A 81 5.57 22.76 3.82
N ASN A 82 5.71 23.32 5.03
CA ASN A 82 7.04 23.67 5.53
C ASN A 82 7.75 22.40 5.97
N VAL A 83 8.96 22.14 5.44
CA VAL A 83 9.70 20.91 5.74
C VAL A 83 10.71 21.16 6.84
N ALA A 84 11.60 22.13 6.65
CA ALA A 84 12.60 22.52 7.65
C ALA A 84 13.17 23.90 7.30
N SER A 85 13.68 24.62 8.29
CA SER A 85 14.35 25.91 8.09
C SER A 85 15.72 25.88 8.74
N GLU A 86 16.67 26.63 8.17
CA GLU A 86 18.04 26.80 8.68
C GLU A 86 18.79 25.48 8.94
N VAL A 87 18.58 24.48 8.10
CA VAL A 87 19.30 23.20 8.19
C VAL A 87 20.79 23.45 7.92
N ASP A 88 21.61 23.25 8.95
CA ASP A 88 23.05 23.47 8.91
C ASP A 88 23.80 22.19 8.52
N PHE A 89 24.68 22.29 7.52
CA PHE A 89 25.54 21.21 7.03
C PHE A 89 27.01 21.34 7.48
N SER A 90 27.32 22.23 8.43
CA SER A 90 28.67 22.45 8.96
C SER A 90 29.32 21.20 9.59
N THR A 91 28.58 20.46 10.42
CA THR A 91 29.11 19.32 11.20
C THR A 91 28.99 17.98 10.49
N SER A 92 28.02 17.85 9.58
CA SER A 92 27.82 16.65 8.77
C SER A 92 27.20 17.05 7.44
N PRO A 93 27.72 16.52 6.32
CA PRO A 93 27.13 16.75 5.02
C PRO A 93 25.77 16.04 4.86
N ARG A 94 25.41 15.08 5.72
CA ARG A 94 24.15 14.31 5.64
C ARG A 94 23.21 14.71 6.76
N ARG A 95 21.94 14.96 6.42
CA ARG A 95 20.84 15.18 7.37
C ARG A 95 19.65 14.28 7.05
N GLU A 96 19.08 13.73 8.10
CA GLU A 96 17.81 13.00 8.06
C GLU A 96 16.73 13.92 8.63
N LEU A 97 15.66 14.09 7.86
CA LEU A 97 14.53 14.97 8.15
C LEU A 97 13.23 14.18 7.97
N ALA A 98 12.15 14.66 8.56
CA ALA A 98 10.82 14.15 8.33
C ALA A 98 9.82 15.31 8.34
N PHE A 99 8.77 15.21 7.54
CA PHE A 99 7.70 16.19 7.51
C PHE A 99 6.36 15.53 7.21
N ASP A 100 5.28 16.11 7.71
CA ASP A 100 3.93 15.59 7.52
C ASP A 100 3.25 16.26 6.33
N VAL A 101 2.66 15.45 5.45
CA VAL A 101 1.84 15.91 4.33
C VAL A 101 0.39 15.53 4.59
N ALA A 102 -0.50 16.52 4.65
CA ALA A 102 -1.94 16.28 4.73
C ALA A 102 -2.49 15.93 3.35
N ILE A 103 -2.83 14.66 3.15
CA ILE A 103 -3.46 14.20 1.89
C ILE A 103 -4.97 14.46 2.00
N PRO A 104 -5.57 15.25 1.10
CA PRO A 104 -7.01 15.55 1.17
C PRO A 104 -7.83 14.26 1.03
N PRO A 105 -9.03 14.17 1.63
CA PRO A 105 -9.93 13.04 1.44
C PRO A 105 -10.21 12.78 -0.04
N VAL A 106 -10.31 11.50 -0.42
CA VAL A 106 -10.66 11.09 -1.78
C VAL A 106 -11.78 10.05 -1.75
N GLU A 107 -12.66 10.10 -2.74
CA GLU A 107 -13.74 9.11 -2.91
C GLU A 107 -13.28 7.84 -3.63
N ARG A 108 -12.21 7.95 -4.43
CA ARG A 108 -11.62 6.87 -5.21
C ARG A 108 -10.10 6.97 -5.26
N GLU A 109 -9.44 5.88 -5.64
CA GLU A 109 -7.99 5.85 -5.84
C GLU A 109 -7.54 7.04 -6.70
N SER A 110 -6.63 7.84 -6.15
CA SER A 110 -6.17 9.10 -6.74
C SER A 110 -4.65 9.20 -6.68
N ARG A 111 -4.06 9.94 -7.62
CA ARG A 111 -2.61 10.14 -7.72
C ARG A 111 -2.24 11.53 -7.22
N PHE A 112 -1.17 11.59 -6.45
CA PHE A 112 -0.58 12.82 -5.95
C PHE A 112 0.94 12.81 -6.14
N GLU A 113 1.54 13.99 -6.17
CA GLU A 113 2.99 14.18 -6.17
C GLU A 113 3.36 15.19 -5.08
N VAL A 114 4.30 14.84 -4.22
CA VAL A 114 4.94 15.78 -3.30
C VAL A 114 6.23 16.25 -3.95
N VAL A 115 6.33 17.53 -4.27
CA VAL A 115 7.53 18.13 -4.85
C VAL A 115 8.28 18.90 -3.77
N VAL A 116 9.55 18.61 -3.56
CA VAL A 116 10.39 19.27 -2.57
C VAL A 116 11.25 20.33 -3.23
N PHE A 117 11.34 21.48 -2.56
CA PHE A 117 12.13 22.63 -2.94
C PHE A 117 13.13 22.96 -1.83
N THR A 118 14.31 23.41 -2.21
CA THR A 118 15.31 23.96 -1.28
C THR A 118 15.61 25.40 -1.62
N ARG A 119 16.06 26.14 -0.61
CA ARG A 119 16.66 27.47 -0.74
C ARG A 119 17.94 27.49 0.08
N THR A 120 19.06 27.91 -0.52
CA THR A 120 20.35 28.02 0.19
C THR A 120 20.70 29.46 0.51
N HIS A 121 21.25 29.69 1.70
CA HIS A 121 21.64 31.01 2.15
C HIS A 121 23.08 31.34 1.70
N PRO A 122 23.43 32.61 1.42
CA PRO A 122 22.57 33.81 1.49
C PRO A 122 21.85 34.16 0.18
N SER A 123 22.09 33.44 -0.92
CA SER A 123 21.69 33.88 -2.27
C SER A 123 20.32 33.39 -2.79
N GLY A 124 19.75 32.31 -2.24
CA GLY A 124 19.01 31.36 -3.07
C GLY A 124 17.53 31.69 -3.37
N ASP A 125 17.16 31.54 -4.64
CA ASP A 125 15.77 31.26 -5.02
C ASP A 125 15.35 29.84 -4.60
N TRP A 126 14.05 29.60 -4.49
CA TRP A 126 13.52 28.25 -4.30
C TRP A 126 13.73 27.40 -5.55
N ARG A 127 14.47 26.29 -5.43
CA ARG A 127 14.73 25.35 -6.52
C ARG A 127 14.19 23.96 -6.19
N ARG A 128 13.60 23.27 -7.17
CA ARG A 128 13.14 21.88 -7.03
C ARG A 128 14.34 20.96 -6.83
N VAL A 129 14.29 20.11 -5.81
CA VAL A 129 15.35 19.11 -5.51
C VAL A 129 14.89 17.67 -5.64
N GLY A 130 13.58 17.43 -5.71
CA GLY A 130 13.04 16.10 -5.99
C GLY A 130 11.56 16.01 -5.68
N GLY A 131 11.07 14.78 -5.55
CA GLY A 131 9.68 14.54 -5.19
C GLY A 131 9.35 13.07 -4.95
N LEU A 132 8.13 12.84 -4.49
CA LEU A 132 7.58 11.54 -4.12
C LEU A 132 6.20 11.37 -4.76
N SER A 133 6.02 10.27 -5.49
CA SER A 133 4.72 9.89 -6.04
C SER A 133 3.90 9.15 -5.00
N LEU A 134 2.67 9.62 -4.78
CA LEU A 134 1.73 9.01 -3.85
C LEU A 134 0.51 8.46 -4.58
N ARG A 135 0.04 7.30 -4.14
CA ARG A 135 -1.26 6.75 -4.51
C ARG A 135 -2.14 6.75 -3.27
N ALA A 136 -3.14 7.62 -3.29
CA ALA A 136 -4.05 7.82 -2.17
C ALA A 136 -5.34 7.01 -2.36
N TYR A 137 -5.76 6.33 -1.31
CA TYR A 137 -6.99 5.54 -1.26
C TYR A 137 -8.00 6.19 -0.30
N PRO A 138 -9.31 5.98 -0.49
CA PRO A 138 -10.32 6.44 0.46
C PRO A 138 -9.99 5.98 1.88
N ASN A 139 -10.25 6.82 2.89
CA ASN A 139 -9.95 6.51 4.29
C ASN A 139 -10.65 5.23 4.78
N ASP A 140 -11.89 5.01 4.33
CA ASP A 140 -12.63 3.76 4.54
C ASP A 140 -12.76 2.99 3.23
N LEU A 141 -11.65 2.39 2.81
CA LEU A 141 -11.57 1.60 1.57
C LEU A 141 -12.50 0.37 1.61
N LEU A 142 -12.76 -0.19 2.80
CA LEU A 142 -13.55 -1.41 2.98
C LEU A 142 -15.04 -1.14 3.20
N LYS A 143 -15.49 0.11 3.09
CA LYS A 143 -16.91 0.49 3.15
C LYS A 143 -17.82 -0.38 2.26
N PRO A 144 -17.45 -0.77 1.02
CA PRO A 144 -18.27 -1.68 0.21
C PRO A 144 -18.45 -3.05 0.86
N LEU A 145 -17.38 -3.63 1.42
CA LEU A 145 -17.42 -4.93 2.09
C LEU A 145 -18.22 -4.87 3.40
N LYS A 146 -18.15 -3.78 4.16
CA LYS A 146 -18.97 -3.58 5.36
C LYS A 146 -20.47 -3.64 5.02
N ARG A 147 -20.89 -2.85 4.04
CA ARG A 147 -22.27 -2.82 3.55
C ARG A 147 -22.73 -4.18 3.03
N TRP A 148 -21.83 -4.90 2.36
CA TRP A 148 -22.09 -6.24 1.89
C TRP A 148 -22.36 -7.21 3.05
N ALA A 149 -21.48 -7.21 4.05
CA ALA A 149 -21.53 -8.11 5.20
C ALA A 149 -22.72 -7.85 6.15
N GLU A 150 -23.34 -6.67 6.06
CA GLU A 150 -24.61 -6.36 6.75
C GLU A 150 -25.80 -7.12 6.14
N GLN A 151 -25.74 -7.44 4.84
CA GLN A 151 -26.85 -8.02 4.09
C GLN A 151 -26.65 -9.51 3.79
N ARG A 152 -25.39 -9.97 3.74
CA ARG A 152 -25.00 -11.31 3.36
C ARG A 152 -24.00 -11.88 4.38
N PRO A 153 -24.10 -13.15 4.74
CA PRO A 153 -23.20 -13.73 5.73
C PRO A 153 -21.79 -13.87 5.17
N LEU A 154 -20.83 -13.22 5.82
CA LEU A 154 -19.41 -13.48 5.68
C LEU A 154 -19.01 -14.55 6.70
N ARG A 155 -18.57 -15.73 6.26
CA ARG A 155 -18.03 -16.76 7.16
C ARG A 155 -16.52 -16.69 7.23
N VAL A 156 -15.96 -16.84 8.42
CA VAL A 156 -14.51 -16.85 8.61
C VAL A 156 -14.09 -18.15 9.30
N GLN A 157 -13.07 -18.79 8.73
CA GLN A 157 -12.37 -19.92 9.30
C GLN A 157 -10.89 -19.54 9.39
N ASP A 158 -10.49 -18.94 10.51
CA ASP A 158 -9.13 -18.43 10.70
C ASP A 158 -8.50 -18.97 11.99
N PRO A 159 -7.82 -20.13 11.93
CA PRO A 159 -7.13 -20.69 13.09
C PRO A 159 -6.08 -19.76 13.70
N SER A 160 -5.59 -18.75 12.95
CA SER A 160 -4.60 -17.79 13.42
C SER A 160 -5.21 -16.56 14.11
N GLY A 161 -6.51 -16.32 13.94
CA GLY A 161 -7.24 -15.14 14.40
C GLY A 161 -6.73 -13.81 13.82
N LYS A 162 -5.84 -13.80 12.82
CA LYS A 162 -5.34 -12.57 12.19
C LYS A 162 -6.42 -11.86 11.38
N LEU A 163 -7.10 -12.60 10.50
CA LEU A 163 -8.18 -12.10 9.66
C LEU A 163 -9.39 -11.69 10.51
N GLU A 164 -9.75 -12.49 11.51
CA GLU A 164 -10.86 -12.15 12.43
C GLU A 164 -10.60 -10.84 13.19
N ARG A 165 -9.39 -10.67 13.75
CA ARG A 165 -8.98 -9.43 14.40
C ARG A 165 -9.01 -8.25 13.44
N PHE A 166 -8.55 -8.45 12.21
CA PHE A 166 -8.59 -7.41 11.18
C PHE A 166 -10.04 -6.99 10.86
N LEU A 167 -10.93 -7.95 10.55
CA LEU A 167 -12.33 -7.67 10.23
C LEU A 167 -13.04 -6.98 11.40
N THR A 168 -12.80 -7.45 12.63
CA THR A 168 -13.32 -6.83 13.86
C THR A 168 -12.84 -5.39 14.00
N ALA A 169 -11.54 -5.12 13.83
CA ALA A 169 -10.97 -3.78 13.91
C ALA A 169 -11.51 -2.82 12.84
N GLN A 170 -11.94 -3.36 11.70
CA GLN A 170 -12.60 -2.60 10.62
C GLN A 170 -14.12 -2.46 10.81
N GLY A 171 -14.71 -3.13 11.82
CA GLY A 171 -16.16 -3.14 12.03
C GLY A 171 -16.91 -3.91 10.95
N ILE A 172 -16.31 -4.95 10.37
CA ILE A 172 -16.95 -5.84 9.40
C ILE A 172 -17.57 -7.02 10.14
N SER A 173 -18.88 -7.21 10.01
CA SER A 173 -19.59 -8.34 10.59
C SER A 173 -19.20 -9.66 9.92
N PHE A 174 -19.00 -10.71 10.71
CA PHE A 174 -18.78 -12.06 10.19
C PHE A 174 -19.31 -13.12 11.16
N LEU A 175 -19.52 -14.31 10.64
CA LEU A 175 -19.89 -15.50 11.39
C LEU A 175 -18.65 -16.37 11.58
N ASP A 176 -18.35 -16.69 12.83
CA ASP A 176 -17.37 -17.74 13.14
C ASP A 176 -17.94 -19.08 12.66
N SER A 177 -17.20 -19.75 11.78
CA SER A 177 -17.59 -21.05 11.23
C SER A 177 -17.65 -22.18 12.29
N ASN A 178 -17.13 -21.94 13.50
CA ASN A 178 -17.25 -22.84 14.65
C ASN A 178 -18.50 -22.57 15.52
N ALA A 179 -19.20 -21.44 15.31
CA ALA A 179 -20.41 -21.12 16.06
C ALA A 179 -21.58 -22.01 15.58
N ARG A 180 -22.22 -22.72 16.53
CA ARG A 180 -23.18 -23.82 16.30
C ARG A 180 -24.50 -23.46 15.60
N SER A 181 -24.72 -22.22 15.17
CA SER A 181 -25.96 -21.81 14.51
C SER A 181 -25.74 -21.63 13.01
N LEU A 182 -25.77 -22.74 12.28
CA LEU A 182 -25.79 -22.76 10.81
C LEU A 182 -27.25 -22.75 10.34
N GLU A 183 -27.94 -21.63 10.52
CA GLU A 183 -29.14 -21.39 9.74
C GLU A 183 -28.74 -21.30 8.26
N LYS A 184 -29.48 -21.98 7.39
CA LYS A 184 -29.32 -21.84 5.95
C LYS A 184 -29.57 -20.38 5.61
N SER A 185 -28.54 -19.68 5.18
CA SER A 185 -28.71 -18.36 4.59
C SER A 185 -29.34 -18.55 3.21
N ASP A 186 -30.46 -17.89 2.95
CA ASP A 186 -31.17 -17.90 1.67
C ASP A 186 -30.46 -17.05 0.58
N GLY A 187 -29.16 -16.78 0.74
CA GLY A 187 -28.38 -15.89 -0.12
C GLY A 187 -26.92 -16.33 -0.30
N PRO A 188 -26.19 -15.70 -1.24
CA PRO A 188 -24.80 -16.06 -1.55
C PRO A 188 -23.91 -15.91 -0.32
N VAL A 189 -23.18 -16.98 0.00
CA VAL A 189 -22.29 -17.06 1.16
C VAL A 189 -20.84 -16.98 0.68
N ILE A 190 -20.08 -16.05 1.25
CA ILE A 190 -18.63 -16.00 1.10
C ILE A 190 -17.99 -16.60 2.35
N THR A 191 -17.17 -17.64 2.15
CA THR A 191 -16.39 -18.27 3.21
C THR A 191 -14.91 -17.92 3.03
N LEU A 192 -14.35 -17.14 3.94
CA LEU A 192 -12.92 -16.84 4.02
C LEU A 192 -12.23 -17.89 4.90
N VAL A 193 -11.20 -18.53 4.36
CA VAL A 193 -10.43 -19.58 5.04
C VAL A 193 -8.98 -19.15 5.09
N VAL A 194 -8.37 -19.20 6.27
CA VAL A 194 -6.91 -19.08 6.42
C VAL A 194 -6.36 -20.47 6.66
N ASP A 195 -5.70 -21.04 5.66
CA ASP A 195 -5.14 -22.39 5.74
C ASP A 195 -3.82 -22.48 4.98
N ARG A 196 -2.75 -22.78 5.73
CA ARG A 196 -1.40 -22.97 5.18
C ARG A 196 -1.20 -24.33 4.51
N SER A 197 -2.17 -25.24 4.64
CA SER A 197 -2.13 -26.58 4.06
C SER A 197 -2.44 -26.58 2.56
N ASP A 198 -1.95 -27.62 1.86
CA ASP A 198 -2.35 -27.86 0.47
C ASP A 198 -3.68 -28.61 0.35
N ASN A 199 -4.29 -29.00 1.47
CA ASN A 199 -5.51 -29.80 1.49
C ASN A 199 -6.76 -28.93 1.30
N LEU A 200 -7.13 -28.72 0.03
CA LEU A 200 -8.32 -27.94 -0.34
C LEU A 200 -9.60 -28.77 -0.49
N ALA A 201 -9.62 -30.02 -0.02
CA ALA A 201 -10.76 -30.91 -0.27
C ALA A 201 -12.08 -30.31 0.27
N ALA A 202 -12.08 -29.82 1.52
CA ALA A 202 -13.25 -29.21 2.14
C ALA A 202 -13.68 -27.92 1.42
N ALA A 203 -12.72 -27.06 1.06
CA ALA A 203 -12.99 -25.83 0.32
C ALA A 203 -13.61 -26.12 -1.07
N ARG A 204 -13.08 -27.12 -1.78
CA ARG A 204 -13.64 -27.57 -3.07
C ARG A 204 -15.05 -28.14 -2.94
N ILE A 205 -15.34 -28.90 -1.89
CA ILE A 205 -16.67 -29.45 -1.64
C ILE A 205 -17.68 -28.32 -1.40
N ARG A 206 -17.33 -27.32 -0.56
CA ARG A 206 -18.19 -26.14 -0.33
C ARG A 206 -18.42 -25.34 -1.61
N ALA A 207 -17.36 -25.07 -2.37
CA ALA A 207 -17.47 -24.32 -3.62
C ALA A 207 -18.37 -25.02 -4.65
N ARG A 208 -18.30 -26.36 -4.75
CA ARG A 208 -19.20 -27.15 -5.61
C ARG A 208 -20.66 -27.17 -5.15
N ARG A 209 -20.93 -26.85 -3.89
CA ARG A 209 -22.30 -26.71 -3.35
C ARG A 209 -22.89 -25.31 -3.57
N GLY A 210 -22.15 -24.42 -4.23
CA GLY A 210 -22.62 -23.08 -4.55
C GLY A 210 -22.12 -21.98 -3.59
N GLU A 211 -21.10 -22.24 -2.78
CA GLU A 211 -20.46 -21.19 -1.98
C GLU A 211 -19.29 -20.54 -2.75
N THR A 212 -19.00 -19.27 -2.45
CA THR A 212 -17.71 -18.66 -2.81
C THR A 212 -16.74 -18.88 -1.66
N VAL A 213 -15.65 -19.61 -1.90
CA VAL A 213 -14.65 -19.93 -0.88
C VAL A 213 -13.33 -19.27 -1.26
N VAL A 214 -12.81 -18.42 -0.38
CA VAL A 214 -11.51 -17.75 -0.56
C VAL A 214 -10.53 -18.31 0.46
N VAL A 215 -9.46 -18.95 -0.01
CA VAL A 215 -8.44 -19.59 0.83
C VAL A 215 -7.16 -18.77 0.79
N PHE A 216 -6.78 -18.18 1.92
CA PHE A 216 -5.50 -17.50 2.12
C PHE A 216 -4.46 -18.47 2.69
N ARG A 217 -3.39 -18.74 1.93
CA ARG A 217 -2.37 -19.71 2.36
C ARG A 217 -1.18 -19.11 3.10
N GLU A 218 -1.07 -17.78 3.18
CA GLU A 218 0.06 -17.08 3.83
C GLU A 218 1.45 -17.65 3.47
N ARG A 219 1.68 -17.98 2.19
CA ARG A 219 2.98 -18.51 1.74
C ARG A 219 3.80 -17.41 1.06
N GLY A 220 5.01 -17.18 1.57
CA GLY A 220 6.08 -16.45 0.88
C GLY A 220 6.72 -17.30 -0.22
N GLY A 221 5.94 -17.69 -1.23
CA GLY A 221 6.46 -18.37 -2.41
C GLY A 221 7.27 -17.41 -3.29
N ALA A 222 8.16 -17.95 -4.14
CA ALA A 222 8.97 -17.16 -5.08
C ALA A 222 8.13 -16.27 -6.01
N PHE A 223 6.85 -16.63 -6.23
CA PHE A 223 5.92 -15.83 -7.02
C PHE A 223 4.55 -15.73 -6.31
N PRO A 224 4.04 -14.51 -6.08
CA PRO A 224 2.68 -14.28 -5.62
C PRO A 224 1.64 -14.85 -6.61
N ARG A 225 0.64 -15.61 -6.14
CA ARG A 225 -0.39 -16.23 -7.02
C ARG A 225 -1.82 -16.09 -6.49
N ILE A 226 -2.76 -15.92 -7.42
CA ILE A 226 -4.20 -15.95 -7.16
C ILE A 226 -4.84 -16.87 -8.21
N ASP A 227 -5.23 -18.06 -7.80
CA ASP A 227 -5.88 -19.05 -8.66
C ASP A 227 -7.39 -19.04 -8.43
N ARG A 228 -8.17 -19.08 -9.53
CA ARG A 228 -9.64 -19.08 -9.47
C ARG A 228 -10.19 -20.29 -10.20
N THR A 229 -11.05 -21.05 -9.52
CA THR A 229 -11.81 -22.15 -10.12
C THR A 229 -13.30 -21.88 -9.90
N ARG A 230 -14.12 -22.04 -10.95
CA ARG A 230 -15.56 -21.78 -10.90
C ARG A 230 -16.37 -23.03 -11.22
N TRP A 231 -17.53 -23.13 -10.60
CA TRP A 231 -18.57 -24.13 -10.84
C TRP A 231 -19.93 -23.43 -11.01
N PRO A 232 -20.96 -24.13 -11.54
CA PRO A 232 -22.31 -23.61 -11.51
C PRO A 232 -22.74 -23.26 -10.08
N GLY A 233 -22.91 -21.96 -9.80
CA GLY A 233 -23.36 -21.44 -8.52
C GLY A 233 -22.28 -21.19 -7.47
N GLY A 234 -21.01 -21.51 -7.68
CA GLY A 234 -19.96 -21.31 -6.66
C GLY A 234 -18.54 -21.20 -7.20
N SER A 235 -17.61 -20.77 -6.35
CA SER A 235 -16.22 -20.50 -6.76
C SER A 235 -15.22 -20.79 -5.64
N LEU A 236 -14.00 -21.14 -6.03
CA LEU A 236 -12.85 -21.30 -5.16
C LEU A 236 -11.74 -20.36 -5.62
N VAL A 237 -11.31 -19.47 -4.73
CA VAL A 237 -10.18 -18.58 -4.93
C VAL A 237 -9.07 -18.98 -3.97
N ILE A 238 -7.88 -19.23 -4.48
CA ILE A 238 -6.69 -19.56 -3.69
C ILE A 238 -5.74 -18.38 -3.77
N VAL A 239 -5.32 -17.87 -2.62
CA VAL A 239 -4.48 -16.68 -2.47
C VAL A 239 -3.17 -17.08 -1.81
N ASP A 240 -2.13 -17.23 -2.62
CA ASP A 240 -0.77 -17.57 -2.20
C ASP A 240 0.05 -16.28 -2.10
N LEU A 241 -0.26 -15.48 -1.07
CA LEU A 241 0.32 -14.18 -0.78
C LEU A 241 0.46 -13.97 0.73
N GLU A 242 1.53 -13.30 1.16
CA GLU A 242 1.65 -12.70 2.50
C GLU A 242 0.81 -11.41 2.58
N LEU A 243 -0.51 -11.57 2.43
CA LEU A 243 -1.45 -10.46 2.38
C LEU A 243 -1.90 -10.04 3.79
N LEU A 244 -2.20 -11.01 4.65
CA LEU A 244 -2.89 -10.79 5.92
C LEU A 244 -2.10 -9.90 6.88
N ASP A 245 -0.79 -10.08 6.94
CA ASP A 245 0.10 -9.28 7.80
C ASP A 245 0.15 -7.79 7.39
N ARG A 246 -0.19 -7.48 6.14
CA ARG A 246 -0.17 -6.10 5.60
C ARG A 246 -1.52 -5.41 5.72
N LEU A 247 -2.61 -6.14 5.93
CA LEU A 247 -3.97 -5.59 5.87
C LEU A 247 -4.21 -4.43 6.84
N ALA A 248 -3.63 -4.46 8.03
CA ALA A 248 -3.85 -3.44 9.04
C ALA A 248 -3.29 -2.06 8.64
N ALA A 249 -2.18 -2.03 7.90
CA ALA A 249 -1.40 -0.80 7.67
C ALA A 249 -1.31 -0.40 6.19
N ASP A 250 -1.51 -1.33 5.26
CA ASP A 250 -1.24 -1.12 3.84
C ASP A 250 -2.55 -0.99 3.03
N PRO A 251 -2.87 0.21 2.51
CA PRO A 251 -4.06 0.40 1.70
C PRO A 251 -4.02 -0.41 0.39
N GLN A 252 -2.85 -0.73 -0.15
CA GLN A 252 -2.76 -1.59 -1.33
C GLN A 252 -3.16 -3.03 -0.99
N ALA A 253 -2.76 -3.52 0.19
CA ALA A 253 -3.16 -4.84 0.68
C ALA A 253 -4.68 -4.88 0.92
N GLN A 254 -5.25 -3.84 1.54
CA GLN A 254 -6.70 -3.75 1.72
C GLN A 254 -7.46 -3.68 0.39
N LYS A 255 -6.93 -2.96 -0.61
CA LYS A 255 -7.54 -2.91 -1.95
C LYS A 255 -7.54 -4.29 -2.59
N LEU A 256 -6.40 -4.98 -2.56
CA LEU A 256 -6.29 -6.31 -3.13
C LEU A 256 -7.23 -7.29 -2.42
N PHE A 257 -7.31 -7.23 -1.09
CA PHE A 257 -8.27 -8.01 -0.32
C PHE A 257 -9.72 -7.75 -0.75
N LEU A 258 -10.11 -6.47 -0.86
CA LEU A 258 -11.43 -6.09 -1.35
C LEU A 258 -11.69 -6.67 -2.75
N GLU A 259 -10.76 -6.47 -3.69
CA GLU A 259 -10.87 -6.99 -5.07
C GLU A 259 -10.93 -8.53 -5.12
N ILE A 260 -10.30 -9.24 -4.19
CA ILE A 260 -10.39 -10.71 -4.11
C ILE A 260 -11.78 -11.13 -3.64
N VAL A 261 -12.33 -10.43 -2.65
CA VAL A 261 -13.59 -10.81 -1.97
C VAL A 261 -14.81 -10.37 -2.78
N THR A 262 -14.81 -9.16 -3.35
CA THR A 262 -16.02 -8.57 -3.98
C THR A 262 -16.13 -8.83 -5.47
N ARG A 263 -15.04 -9.14 -6.17
CA ARG A 263 -15.04 -9.37 -7.63
C ARG A 263 -15.76 -10.66 -8.06
N GLU A 264 -16.20 -11.47 -7.10
CA GLU A 264 -17.03 -12.65 -7.35
C GLU A 264 -18.52 -12.28 -7.50
N GLU A 265 -18.94 -11.05 -7.19
CA GLU A 265 -20.35 -10.64 -7.26
C GLU A 265 -20.78 -10.04 -8.59
N ASP A 266 -19.90 -9.29 -9.27
CA ASP A 266 -20.24 -8.59 -10.52
C ASP A 266 -20.67 -9.51 -11.67
N LEU A 267 -20.45 -10.83 -11.57
CA LEU A 267 -20.77 -11.79 -12.62
C LEU A 267 -22.02 -12.63 -12.35
N SER A 268 -22.67 -12.46 -11.20
CA SER A 268 -23.95 -13.12 -10.91
C SER A 268 -25.15 -12.32 -11.43
N HIS A 269 -24.98 -11.01 -11.66
CA HIS A 269 -26.02 -10.11 -12.17
C HIS A 269 -26.10 -10.02 -13.70
N GLU A 270 -25.09 -10.52 -14.43
CA GLU A 270 -25.08 -10.49 -15.91
C GLU A 270 -25.85 -11.65 -16.57
N ARG A 271 -26.62 -12.44 -15.79
CA ARG A 271 -27.44 -13.56 -16.30
C ARG A 271 -28.95 -13.35 -16.16
N GLN A 272 -29.40 -12.13 -15.88
CA GLN A 272 -30.82 -11.77 -15.86
C GLN A 272 -31.12 -10.71 -16.91
N ASP A 273 -30.99 -11.08 -18.18
CA ASP A 273 -31.89 -10.59 -19.24
C ASP A 273 -32.02 -11.71 -20.28
N PRO A 274 -33.10 -12.50 -20.22
CA PRO A 274 -33.56 -13.28 -21.36
C PRO A 274 -34.54 -12.43 -22.17
N ASP A 275 -34.14 -12.07 -23.40
CA ASP A 275 -35.08 -11.94 -24.50
C ASP A 275 -35.50 -13.34 -25.00
#